data_AF-A0A4Q5NVS9-F1
#
_entry.id   AF-A0A4Q5NVS9-F1
#
_cell.length_a   1.000
_cell.length_b   1.000
_cell.length_c   1.000
_cell.angle_alpha   90.00
_cell.angle_beta   90.00
_cell.angle_gamma   90.00
#
_symmetry.space_group_name_H-M   'P 1'
#
loop_
_entity.id
_entity.type
_entity.pdbx_description
1 polymer ?
#
loop_
_entity_poly.entity_id
_entity_poly.type
_entity_poly.pdbx_seq_one_letter_code
_entity_poly.pdbx_strand_id
1 'polypeptide(L)'
;MSKRKTNSTPPRERRVWMTLAGDFKKSGAALLHQQCWCFGFDIRRIVNGERANLLLEMGFERTPPPNGKLGATMYQRRESSGELVTLWGFGMCFGDHNGGAFISRFAFWPRIGPSAAPEAAFSPTHLDAFRAPRRLEECQAALDYFGRALHWLAEYEREVAQLAGDSHRNEALRAWHHTVSKSNQTANRWDELALQSCQVARFWMRENNTTRELPRA
;
A
#
# COMPACT_ATOMS: atom_id res chain seq x y z
N MET A 1 -47.87 -37.00 -11.21
CA MET A 1 -47.50 -35.73 -10.54
C MET A 1 -46.07 -35.37 -10.90
N SER A 2 -45.89 -34.47 -11.88
CA SER A 2 -44.57 -34.06 -12.39
C SER A 2 -44.03 -32.88 -11.59
N LYS A 3 -42.90 -33.06 -10.90
CA LYS A 3 -42.21 -32.00 -10.16
C LYS A 3 -41.45 -31.10 -11.15
N ARG A 4 -41.98 -29.90 -11.40
CA ARG A 4 -41.24 -28.80 -12.07
C ARG A 4 -40.03 -28.43 -11.22
N LYS A 5 -38.82 -28.76 -11.70
CA LYS A 5 -37.57 -28.17 -11.19
C LYS A 5 -37.53 -26.71 -11.63
N THR A 6 -37.72 -25.78 -10.70
CA THR A 6 -37.43 -24.36 -10.91
C THR A 6 -35.92 -24.21 -10.99
N ASN A 7 -35.39 -24.06 -12.21
CA ASN A 7 -34.03 -23.57 -12.42
C ASN A 7 -33.98 -22.09 -12.02
N SER A 8 -33.82 -21.80 -10.73
CA SER A 8 -33.44 -20.46 -10.28
C SER A 8 -31.96 -20.28 -10.57
N THR A 9 -31.62 -19.65 -11.68
CA THR A 9 -30.29 -19.08 -11.88
C THR A 9 -30.01 -18.17 -10.68
N PRO A 10 -28.90 -18.35 -9.94
CA PRO A 10 -28.58 -17.46 -8.84
C PRO A 10 -28.54 -16.02 -9.38
N PRO A 11 -29.09 -15.03 -8.66
CA PRO A 11 -29.07 -13.65 -9.12
C PRO A 11 -27.62 -13.25 -9.43
N ARG A 12 -27.40 -12.68 -10.62
CA ARG A 12 -26.08 -12.16 -11.01
C ARG A 12 -25.62 -11.20 -9.92
N GLU A 13 -24.57 -11.61 -9.21
CA GLU A 13 -24.02 -10.86 -8.08
C GLU A 13 -23.70 -9.42 -8.54
N ARG A 14 -24.30 -8.43 -7.87
CA ARG A 14 -24.07 -7.01 -8.13
C ARG A 14 -22.61 -6.70 -7.83
N ARG A 15 -21.80 -6.54 -8.87
CA ARG A 15 -20.39 -6.15 -8.71
C ARG A 15 -20.30 -4.64 -8.55
N VAL A 16 -19.68 -4.23 -7.46
CA VAL A 16 -19.21 -2.87 -7.22
C VAL A 16 -17.74 -2.79 -7.59
N TRP A 17 -17.30 -1.68 -8.15
CA TRP A 17 -15.87 -1.39 -8.29
C TRP A 17 -15.58 0.06 -7.92
N MET A 18 -14.36 0.27 -7.44
CA MET A 18 -13.84 1.57 -7.12
C MET A 18 -12.98 2.08 -8.27
N THR A 19 -12.97 3.39 -8.49
CA THR A 19 -11.98 4.09 -9.31
C THR A 19 -11.38 5.26 -8.54
N LEU A 20 -10.13 5.59 -8.83
CA LEU A 20 -9.43 6.79 -8.35
C LEU A 20 -9.08 7.63 -9.59
N ALA A 21 -9.07 8.95 -9.42
CA ALA A 21 -8.70 9.87 -10.49
C ALA A 21 -7.33 9.54 -11.11
N GLY A 22 -7.20 9.72 -12.42
CA GLY A 22 -5.99 9.35 -13.17
C GLY A 22 -4.73 10.06 -12.67
N ASP A 23 -4.81 11.39 -12.50
CA ASP A 23 -3.67 12.20 -12.04
C ASP A 23 -3.25 11.88 -10.61
N PHE A 24 -4.23 11.60 -9.74
CA PHE A 24 -3.97 11.12 -8.37
C PHE A 24 -3.16 9.82 -8.38
N LYS A 25 -3.58 8.83 -9.18
CA LYS A 25 -2.86 7.56 -9.30
C LYS A 25 -1.46 7.75 -9.87
N LYS A 26 -1.31 8.59 -10.88
CA LYS A 26 -0.02 8.87 -11.52
C LYS A 26 0.96 9.54 -10.55
N SER A 27 0.51 10.56 -9.82
CA SER A 27 1.31 11.26 -8.82
C SER A 27 1.73 10.32 -7.70
N GLY A 28 0.78 9.57 -7.14
CA GLY A 28 1.07 8.64 -6.06
C GLY A 28 1.94 7.45 -6.46
N ALA A 29 1.78 6.90 -7.67
CA ALA A 29 2.67 5.86 -8.19
C ALA A 29 4.11 6.35 -8.33
N ALA A 30 4.29 7.58 -8.84
CA ALA A 30 5.60 8.20 -8.95
C ALA A 30 6.23 8.42 -7.56
N LEU A 31 5.45 8.88 -6.58
CA LEU A 31 5.92 9.09 -5.21
C LEU A 31 6.24 7.76 -4.50
N LEU A 32 5.40 6.73 -4.62
CA LEU A 32 5.64 5.41 -4.03
C LEU A 32 6.86 4.73 -4.66
N HIS A 33 7.08 4.94 -5.96
CA HIS A 33 8.27 4.47 -6.63
C HIS A 33 9.55 5.08 -6.07
N GLN A 34 9.56 6.40 -5.81
CA GLN A 34 10.64 7.08 -5.10
C GLN A 34 10.76 6.58 -3.65
N GLN A 35 9.65 6.36 -2.96
CA GLN A 35 9.65 5.87 -1.58
C GLN A 35 10.27 4.47 -1.45
N CYS A 36 9.97 3.55 -2.37
CA CYS A 36 10.62 2.25 -2.41
C CYS A 36 12.14 2.35 -2.63
N TRP A 37 12.61 3.34 -3.41
CA TRP A 37 14.04 3.63 -3.50
C TRP A 37 14.59 4.13 -2.16
N CYS A 38 13.89 5.05 -1.51
CA CYS A 38 14.25 5.59 -0.20
C CYS A 38 14.35 4.49 0.86
N PHE A 39 13.40 3.56 0.95
CA PHE A 39 13.51 2.39 1.83
C PHE A 39 14.78 1.58 1.56
N GLY A 40 15.12 1.35 0.28
CA GLY A 40 16.35 0.68 -0.09
C GLY A 40 17.62 1.42 0.33
N PHE A 41 17.58 2.76 0.31
CA PHE A 41 18.65 3.61 0.80
C PHE A 41 18.77 3.56 2.33
N ASP A 42 17.64 3.60 3.04
CA ASP A 42 17.53 3.50 4.50
C ASP A 42 18.14 2.19 5.02
N ILE A 43 17.94 1.09 4.30
CA ILE A 43 18.53 -0.23 4.59
C ILE A 43 20.06 -0.24 4.44
N ARG A 44 20.60 0.54 3.50
CA ARG A 44 22.03 0.59 3.16
C ARG A 44 22.81 1.66 3.91
N ARG A 45 22.15 2.37 4.84
CA ARG A 45 22.76 3.46 5.60
C ARG A 45 24.01 2.99 6.34
N ILE A 46 25.05 3.82 6.31
CA ILE A 46 26.33 3.60 6.98
C ILE A 46 26.53 4.73 8.00
N VAL A 47 26.87 4.38 9.24
CA VAL A 47 27.20 5.32 10.32
C VAL A 47 28.53 4.89 10.90
N ASN A 48 29.50 5.80 10.98
CA ASN A 48 30.86 5.53 11.50
C ASN A 48 31.56 4.32 10.85
N GLY A 49 31.30 4.07 9.56
CA GLY A 49 31.89 2.94 8.81
C GLY A 49 31.15 1.62 8.96
N GLU A 50 30.08 1.56 9.75
CA GLU A 50 29.30 0.35 10.01
C GLU A 50 27.91 0.40 9.39
N ARG A 51 27.35 -0.76 9.05
CA ARG A 51 25.97 -0.84 8.54
C ARG A 51 24.97 -0.55 9.65
N ALA A 52 24.16 0.47 9.43
CA ALA A 52 23.16 0.97 10.38
C ALA A 52 21.79 1.00 9.70
N ASN A 53 21.18 -0.18 9.52
CA ASN A 53 19.91 -0.34 8.81
C ASN A 53 18.80 0.40 9.57
N LEU A 54 18.37 1.53 9.02
CA LEU A 54 17.44 2.44 9.69
C LEU A 54 16.08 1.79 9.96
N LEU A 55 15.60 0.87 9.10
CA LEU A 55 14.35 0.17 9.37
C LEU A 55 14.45 -0.69 10.64
N LEU A 56 15.60 -1.33 10.90
CA LEU A 56 15.77 -2.12 12.13
C LEU A 56 15.80 -1.23 13.38
N GLU A 57 16.44 -0.06 13.28
CA GLU A 57 16.46 0.93 14.37
C GLU A 57 15.07 1.49 14.66
N MET A 58 14.24 1.64 13.62
CA MET A 58 12.83 2.02 13.71
C MET A 58 11.92 0.88 14.20
N GLY A 59 12.47 -0.28 14.57
CA GLY A 59 11.74 -1.40 15.14
C GLY A 59 11.11 -2.36 14.13
N PHE A 60 11.54 -2.36 12.87
CA PHE A 60 11.11 -3.39 11.92
C PHE A 60 11.82 -4.73 12.16
N GLU A 61 11.06 -5.80 12.09
CA GLU A 61 11.56 -7.16 11.96
C GLU A 61 11.89 -7.47 10.50
N ARG A 62 13.03 -8.12 10.26
CA ARG A 62 13.51 -8.45 8.92
C ARG A 62 13.41 -9.95 8.65
N THR A 63 12.67 -10.30 7.59
CA THR A 63 12.57 -11.68 7.10
C THR A 63 13.13 -11.77 5.67
N PRO A 64 14.34 -12.31 5.47
CA PRO A 64 14.88 -12.55 4.13
C PRO A 64 14.16 -13.72 3.44
N PRO A 65 14.19 -13.80 2.10
CA PRO A 65 13.77 -15.01 1.41
C PRO A 65 14.62 -16.22 1.85
N PRO A 66 14.08 -17.46 1.79
CA PRO A 66 14.83 -18.67 2.10
C PRO A 66 16.11 -18.77 1.26
N ASN A 67 17.16 -19.36 1.82
CA ASN A 67 18.44 -19.52 1.16
C ASN A 67 18.29 -20.14 -0.24
N GLY A 68 18.97 -19.54 -1.23
CA GLY A 68 18.93 -19.98 -2.62
C GLY A 68 17.67 -19.60 -3.39
N LYS A 69 16.70 -18.91 -2.77
CA LYS A 69 15.52 -18.39 -3.48
C LYS A 69 15.67 -16.89 -3.77
N LEU A 70 15.31 -16.50 -5.00
CA LEU A 70 15.16 -15.11 -5.37
C LEU A 70 13.90 -14.53 -4.72
N GLY A 71 13.98 -13.29 -4.23
CA GLY A 71 12.84 -12.62 -3.62
C GLY A 71 13.23 -11.31 -2.94
N ALA A 72 12.22 -10.49 -2.63
CA ALA A 72 12.41 -9.31 -1.82
C ALA A 72 12.52 -9.70 -0.34
N THR A 73 13.41 -9.04 0.41
CA THR A 73 13.37 -9.09 1.87
C THR A 73 12.11 -8.38 2.36
N MET A 74 11.42 -9.01 3.31
CA MET A 74 10.24 -8.46 3.97
C MET A 74 10.67 -7.73 5.25
N TYR A 75 10.11 -6.56 5.48
CA TYR A 75 10.27 -5.81 6.74
C TYR A 75 8.91 -5.56 7.36
N GLN A 76 8.72 -5.91 8.63
CA GLN A 76 7.43 -5.81 9.32
C GLN A 76 7.55 -4.99 10.60
N ARG A 77 6.62 -4.06 10.84
CA ARG A 77 6.51 -3.33 12.10
C ARG A 77 5.06 -3.27 12.54
N ARG A 78 4.81 -3.65 13.79
CA ARG A 78 3.51 -3.46 14.42
C ARG A 78 3.49 -2.09 15.09
N GLU A 79 2.51 -1.29 14.71
CA GLU A 79 2.26 0.02 15.30
C GLU A 79 1.52 -0.12 16.63
N SER A 80 1.67 0.87 17.51
CA SER A 80 1.03 0.89 18.83
C SER A 80 -0.51 0.90 18.76
N SER A 81 -1.07 1.43 17.67
CA SER A 81 -2.51 1.42 17.35
C SER A 81 -3.03 0.06 16.87
N GLY A 82 -2.14 -0.93 16.70
CA GLY A 82 -2.49 -2.31 16.38
C GLY A 82 -2.31 -2.69 14.91
N GLU A 83 -2.13 -1.71 14.02
CA GLU A 83 -1.82 -1.95 12.61
C GLU A 83 -0.46 -2.65 12.44
N LEU A 84 -0.36 -3.41 11.37
CA LEU A 84 0.86 -4.01 10.89
C LEU A 84 1.20 -3.40 9.54
N VAL A 85 2.43 -2.89 9.45
CA VAL A 85 3.02 -2.42 8.21
C VAL A 85 4.01 -3.47 7.72
N THR A 86 3.88 -3.86 6.46
CA THR A 86 4.86 -4.72 5.80
C THR A 86 5.42 -4.04 4.55
N LEU A 87 6.73 -3.98 4.42
CA LEU A 87 7.44 -3.30 3.33
C LEU A 87 8.26 -4.28 2.49
N TRP A 88 8.29 -4.01 1.18
CA TRP A 88 9.15 -4.66 0.19
C TRP A 88 9.68 -3.66 -0.84
N GLY A 89 10.65 -4.09 -1.65
CA GLY A 89 11.08 -3.31 -2.83
C GLY A 89 10.02 -3.18 -3.94
N PHE A 90 8.92 -3.93 -3.87
CA PHE A 90 7.82 -3.95 -4.85
C PHE A 90 6.50 -3.32 -4.36
N GLY A 91 6.44 -2.86 -3.10
CA GLY A 91 5.23 -2.25 -2.54
C GLY A 91 5.14 -2.40 -1.03
N MET A 92 3.93 -2.23 -0.49
CA MET A 92 3.65 -2.35 0.94
C MET A 92 2.28 -2.98 1.22
N CYS A 93 2.14 -3.58 2.39
CA CYS A 93 0.86 -3.91 3.00
C CYS A 93 0.66 -3.06 4.25
N PHE A 94 -0.59 -2.67 4.49
CA PHE A 94 -1.01 -1.96 5.69
C PHE A 94 -2.38 -2.48 6.12
N GLY A 95 -2.57 -2.70 7.41
CA GLY A 95 -3.86 -3.10 7.96
C GLY A 95 -3.74 -3.71 9.34
N ASP A 96 -4.78 -4.38 9.80
CA ASP A 96 -4.88 -4.92 11.15
C ASP A 96 -5.41 -6.36 11.13
N HIS A 97 -5.96 -6.83 12.26
CA HIS A 97 -6.49 -8.19 12.39
C HIS A 97 -7.77 -8.42 11.56
N ASN A 98 -8.45 -7.36 11.11
CA ASN A 98 -9.66 -7.44 10.29
C ASN A 98 -9.36 -7.49 8.78
N GLY A 99 -8.10 -7.27 8.39
CA GLY A 99 -7.67 -7.30 7.00
C GLY A 99 -6.62 -6.25 6.69
N GLY A 100 -6.38 -6.02 5.40
CA GLY A 100 -5.48 -4.96 4.98
C GLY A 100 -5.50 -4.67 3.50
N ALA A 101 -4.79 -3.63 3.12
CA ALA A 101 -4.57 -3.23 1.75
C ALA A 101 -3.11 -3.46 1.34
N PHE A 102 -2.92 -4.07 0.17
CA PHE A 102 -1.64 -4.08 -0.53
C PHE A 102 -1.62 -2.98 -1.58
N ILE A 103 -0.55 -2.19 -1.59
CA ILE A 103 -0.30 -1.10 -2.53
C ILE A 103 0.97 -1.44 -3.31
N SER A 104 0.80 -1.75 -4.59
CA SER A 104 1.94 -2.01 -5.48
C SER A 104 2.67 -0.72 -5.84
N ARG A 105 4.01 -0.80 -5.87
CA ARG A 105 4.92 0.28 -6.28
C ARG A 105 4.51 0.99 -7.57
N PHE A 106 3.98 0.26 -8.55
CA PHE A 106 3.72 0.79 -9.89
C PHE A 106 2.25 1.05 -10.19
N ALA A 107 1.32 0.36 -9.51
CA ALA A 107 -0.11 0.53 -9.77
C ALA A 107 -0.76 1.61 -8.91
N PHE A 108 -0.22 1.85 -7.70
CA PHE A 108 -0.76 2.78 -6.71
C PHE A 108 -2.29 2.65 -6.54
N TRP A 109 -2.71 1.42 -6.28
CA TRP A 109 -4.10 1.01 -6.17
C TRP A 109 -4.23 0.00 -5.03
N PRO A 110 -5.17 0.19 -4.08
CA PRO A 110 -5.35 -0.76 -2.99
C PRO A 110 -6.03 -2.04 -3.48
N ARG A 111 -5.34 -3.17 -3.28
CA ARG A 111 -5.96 -4.50 -3.29
C ARG A 111 -6.22 -4.91 -1.86
N ILE A 112 -7.37 -5.49 -1.55
CA ILE A 112 -7.71 -5.94 -0.20
C ILE A 112 -7.42 -7.42 0.00
N GLY A 113 -6.97 -7.77 1.19
CA GLY A 113 -6.67 -9.14 1.60
C GLY A 113 -7.12 -9.42 3.04
N PRO A 114 -7.12 -10.70 3.45
CA PRO A 114 -7.60 -11.12 4.77
C PRO A 114 -6.67 -10.74 5.91
N SER A 115 -5.42 -10.39 5.63
CA SER A 115 -4.42 -10.03 6.65
C SER A 115 -3.33 -9.16 6.04
N ALA A 116 -2.89 -8.13 6.77
CA ALA A 116 -1.70 -7.35 6.44
C ALA A 116 -0.38 -8.07 6.73
N ALA A 117 -0.44 -9.28 7.29
CA ALA A 117 0.68 -10.15 7.67
C ALA A 117 0.77 -11.39 6.74
N PRO A 118 1.08 -11.24 5.45
CA PRO A 118 1.21 -12.41 4.60
C PRO A 118 2.43 -13.23 5.02
N GLU A 119 2.22 -14.50 5.35
CA GLU A 119 3.32 -15.42 5.65
C GLU A 119 4.21 -15.59 4.42
N ALA A 120 5.52 -15.40 4.59
CA ALA A 120 6.53 -15.72 3.56
C ALA A 120 6.28 -15.09 2.18
N ALA A 121 5.75 -13.86 2.11
CA ALA A 121 5.55 -13.16 0.85
C ALA A 121 6.83 -12.49 0.33
N PHE A 122 7.63 -13.22 -0.44
CA PHE A 122 8.88 -12.71 -1.01
C PHE A 122 8.76 -12.23 -2.47
N SER A 123 7.58 -12.39 -3.08
CA SER A 123 7.28 -11.93 -4.44
C SER A 123 5.84 -11.40 -4.54
N PRO A 124 5.51 -10.59 -5.56
CA PRO A 124 4.14 -10.14 -5.78
C PRO A 124 3.13 -11.27 -5.98
N THR A 125 3.56 -12.44 -6.48
CA THR A 125 2.69 -13.61 -6.71
C THR A 125 2.34 -14.34 -5.42
N HIS A 126 3.07 -14.12 -4.32
CA HIS A 126 2.66 -14.64 -3.01
C HIS A 126 1.49 -13.84 -2.41
N LEU A 127 1.07 -12.75 -3.05
CA LEU A 127 -0.03 -11.88 -2.60
C LEU A 127 -1.31 -12.10 -3.40
N ASP A 128 -1.55 -13.32 -3.89
CA ASP A 128 -2.74 -13.67 -4.69
C ASP A 128 -4.05 -13.54 -3.89
N ALA A 129 -3.98 -13.66 -2.57
CA ALA A 129 -5.11 -13.38 -1.68
C ALA A 129 -5.55 -11.91 -1.72
N PHE A 130 -4.66 -10.99 -2.10
CA PHE A 130 -4.99 -9.57 -2.26
C PHE A 130 -5.63 -9.32 -3.63
N ARG A 131 -6.92 -8.97 -3.62
CA ARG A 131 -7.72 -8.75 -4.83
C ARG A 131 -8.29 -7.34 -4.92
N ALA A 132 -8.78 -6.97 -6.09
CA ALA A 132 -9.63 -5.78 -6.22
C ALA A 132 -10.91 -5.97 -5.39
N PRO A 133 -11.36 -4.94 -4.63
CA PRO A 133 -12.62 -4.98 -3.90
C PRO A 133 -13.80 -5.09 -4.87
N ARG A 134 -14.83 -5.87 -4.50
CA ARG A 134 -15.99 -6.19 -5.36
C ARG A 134 -17.34 -5.82 -4.75
N ARG A 135 -17.35 -5.47 -3.46
CA ARG A 135 -18.51 -5.04 -2.68
C ARG A 135 -18.31 -3.60 -2.19
N LEU A 136 -19.38 -2.89 -1.87
CA LEU A 136 -19.27 -1.50 -1.41
C LEU A 136 -18.47 -1.40 -0.10
N GLU A 137 -18.78 -2.26 0.87
CA GLU A 137 -18.05 -2.38 2.14
C GLU A 137 -16.55 -2.67 1.91
N GLU A 138 -16.25 -3.58 0.99
CA GLU A 138 -14.87 -3.88 0.59
C GLU A 138 -14.17 -2.66 -0.02
N CYS A 139 -14.88 -1.87 -0.83
CA CYS A 139 -14.31 -0.66 -1.43
C CYS A 139 -14.07 0.43 -0.39
N GLN A 140 -14.97 0.57 0.59
CA GLN A 140 -14.83 1.50 1.71
C GLN A 140 -13.66 1.10 2.62
N ALA A 141 -13.57 -0.18 2.99
CA ALA A 141 -12.45 -0.70 3.76
C ALA A 141 -11.11 -0.54 3.01
N ALA A 142 -11.10 -0.82 1.69
CA ALA A 142 -9.91 -0.60 0.86
C ALA A 142 -9.45 0.86 0.90
N LEU A 143 -10.39 1.79 0.80
CA LEU A 143 -10.12 3.23 0.81
C LEU A 143 -9.64 3.71 2.18
N ASP A 144 -10.21 3.19 3.26
CA ASP A 144 -9.78 3.49 4.63
C ASP A 144 -8.34 3.04 4.89
N TYR A 145 -8.03 1.75 4.67
CA TYR A 145 -6.67 1.24 4.79
C TYR A 145 -5.69 1.99 3.89
N PHE A 146 -6.12 2.35 2.68
CA PHE A 146 -5.31 3.11 1.75
C PHE A 146 -4.99 4.50 2.28
N GLY A 147 -5.98 5.27 2.73
CA GLY A 147 -5.77 6.59 3.33
C GLY A 147 -4.85 6.55 4.54
N ARG A 148 -5.08 5.59 5.46
CA ARG A 148 -4.22 5.37 6.63
C ARG A 148 -2.79 4.98 6.25
N ALA A 149 -2.60 4.13 5.25
CA ALA A 149 -1.27 3.77 4.76
C ALA A 149 -0.51 4.97 4.17
N LEU A 150 -1.20 5.86 3.47
CA LEU A 150 -0.58 7.09 2.93
C LEU A 150 -0.17 8.04 4.05
N HIS A 151 -1.02 8.20 5.07
CA HIS A 151 -0.64 8.98 6.24
C HIS A 151 0.53 8.35 7.02
N TRP A 152 0.54 7.01 7.16
CA TRP A 152 1.67 6.30 7.75
C TRP A 152 2.98 6.54 7.01
N LEU A 153 2.96 6.62 5.67
CA LEU A 153 4.15 6.97 4.88
C LEU A 153 4.65 8.40 5.18
N ALA A 154 3.75 9.33 5.50
CA ALA A 154 4.12 10.67 5.92
C ALA A 154 4.82 10.65 7.29
N GLU A 155 4.27 9.91 8.26
CA GLU A 155 4.88 9.72 9.59
C GLU A 155 6.23 9.01 9.51
N TYR A 156 6.36 7.98 8.66
CA TYR A 156 7.61 7.30 8.40
C TYR A 156 8.70 8.30 7.95
N GLU A 157 8.40 9.17 6.99
CA GLU A 157 9.38 10.15 6.51
C GLU A 157 9.75 11.19 7.58
N ARG A 158 8.81 11.57 8.46
CA ARG A 158 9.10 12.42 9.62
C ARG A 158 10.02 11.72 10.62
N GLU A 159 9.76 10.46 10.93
CA GLU A 159 10.58 9.64 11.82
C GLU A 159 12.01 9.45 11.26
N VAL A 160 12.14 9.22 9.95
CA VAL A 160 13.46 9.18 9.28
C VAL A 160 14.20 10.50 9.42
N ALA A 161 13.54 11.64 9.20
CA ALA A 161 14.17 12.95 9.35
C ALA A 161 14.64 13.20 10.80
N GLN A 162 13.88 12.74 11.80
CA GLN A 162 14.26 12.82 13.21
C GLN A 162 15.47 11.95 13.55
N LEU A 163 15.54 10.72 13.02
CA LEU A 163 16.58 9.74 13.36
C LEU A 163 17.87 9.90 12.54
N ALA A 164 17.77 10.31 11.28
CA ALA A 164 18.89 10.34 10.33
C ALA A 164 19.24 11.76 9.84
N GLY A 165 18.41 12.75 10.17
CA GLY A 165 18.56 14.12 9.70
C GLY A 165 18.15 14.32 8.23
N ASP A 166 17.92 15.58 7.86
CA ASP A 166 17.50 15.94 6.50
C ASP A 166 18.54 15.61 5.41
N SER A 167 19.82 15.61 5.77
CA SER A 167 20.92 15.28 4.85
C SER A 167 20.78 13.87 4.29
N HIS A 168 20.33 12.91 5.11
CA HIS A 168 20.16 11.51 4.70
C HIS A 168 19.18 11.39 3.53
N ARG A 169 18.01 12.04 3.62
CA ARG A 169 17.04 11.99 2.51
C ARG A 169 17.52 12.80 1.30
N ASN A 170 18.24 13.91 1.50
CA ASN A 170 18.88 14.63 0.40
C ASN A 170 19.91 13.77 -0.36
N GLU A 171 20.68 12.95 0.34
CA GLU A 171 21.61 11.98 -0.28
C GLU A 171 20.87 10.89 -1.03
N ALA A 172 19.84 10.31 -0.42
CA ALA A 172 19.00 9.30 -1.06
C ALA A 172 18.43 9.80 -2.40
N LEU A 173 17.94 11.04 -2.42
CA LEU A 173 17.33 11.65 -3.60
C LEU A 173 18.36 12.13 -4.62
N ARG A 174 19.56 12.59 -4.20
CA ARG A 174 20.65 12.89 -5.13
C ARG A 174 21.14 11.65 -5.88
N ALA A 175 21.16 10.50 -5.21
CA ALA A 175 21.46 9.21 -5.82
C ALA A 175 20.32 8.68 -6.72
N TRP A 176 19.17 9.36 -6.74
CA TRP A 176 17.98 8.96 -7.51
C TRP A 176 17.73 9.91 -8.69
N HIS A 177 17.88 9.41 -9.91
CA HIS A 177 17.76 10.23 -11.13
C HIS A 177 16.32 10.67 -11.48
N HIS A 178 15.30 10.16 -10.79
CA HIS A 178 13.89 10.45 -11.06
C HIS A 178 13.19 11.06 -9.85
N THR A 179 13.78 12.08 -9.25
CA THR A 179 13.21 12.75 -8.06
C THR A 179 11.88 13.42 -8.41
N VAL A 180 10.81 12.94 -7.79
CA VAL A 180 9.43 13.42 -7.93
C VAL A 180 9.11 14.44 -6.85
N SER A 181 9.64 14.24 -5.63
CA SER A 181 9.47 15.13 -4.47
C SER A 181 10.81 15.41 -3.80
N LYS A 182 11.03 16.66 -3.39
CA LYS A 182 12.18 17.05 -2.57
C LYS A 182 12.04 16.46 -1.16
N SER A 183 13.18 16.28 -0.48
CA SER A 183 13.27 15.69 0.88
C SER A 183 12.29 16.34 1.86
N ASN A 184 12.35 17.67 1.97
CA ASN A 184 11.51 18.46 2.88
C ASN A 184 10.02 18.53 2.48
N GLN A 185 9.62 17.91 1.37
CA GLN A 185 8.25 17.90 0.87
C GLN A 185 7.63 16.51 0.90
N THR A 186 8.42 15.44 0.99
CA THR A 186 7.92 14.06 0.83
C THR A 186 6.83 13.72 1.84
N ALA A 187 7.04 14.05 3.12
CA ALA A 187 6.04 13.81 4.17
C ALA A 187 4.72 14.55 3.89
N ASN A 188 4.80 15.86 3.58
CA ASN A 188 3.60 16.66 3.30
C ASN A 188 2.84 16.16 2.06
N ARG A 189 3.56 15.71 1.02
CA ARG A 189 2.91 15.13 -0.17
C ARG A 189 2.18 13.82 0.12
N TRP A 190 2.69 13.02 1.07
CA TRP A 190 1.97 11.84 1.52
C TRP A 190 0.69 12.20 2.28
N ASP A 191 0.74 13.19 3.18
CA ASP A 191 -0.45 13.70 3.88
C ASP A 191 -1.48 14.29 2.89
N GLU A 192 -1.04 15.05 1.90
CA GLU A 192 -1.91 15.59 0.83
C GLU A 192 -2.62 14.47 0.08
N LEU A 193 -1.90 13.41 -0.31
CA LEU A 193 -2.50 12.25 -0.98
C LEU A 193 -3.46 11.48 -0.05
N ALA A 194 -3.14 11.37 1.24
CA ALA A 194 -4.02 10.75 2.22
C ALA A 194 -5.36 11.50 2.31
N LEU A 195 -5.32 12.83 2.44
CA LEU A 195 -6.51 13.69 2.47
C LEU A 195 -7.31 13.67 1.16
N GLN A 196 -6.63 13.64 0.02
CA GLN A 196 -7.27 13.61 -1.29
C GLN A 196 -7.92 12.26 -1.62
N SER A 197 -7.42 11.15 -1.05
CA SER A 197 -7.82 9.79 -1.42
C SER A 197 -9.34 9.58 -1.40
N CYS A 198 -10.03 10.04 -0.34
CA CYS A 198 -11.48 9.94 -0.20
C CYS A 198 -12.25 10.88 -1.13
N GLN A 199 -11.62 11.97 -1.58
CA GLN A 199 -12.23 12.96 -2.46
C GLN A 199 -12.24 12.50 -3.92
N VAL A 200 -11.22 11.76 -4.33
CA VAL A 200 -11.02 11.28 -5.71
C VAL A 200 -11.57 9.88 -5.95
N ALA A 201 -11.92 9.15 -4.88
CA ALA A 201 -12.57 7.86 -4.99
C ALA A 201 -13.99 7.98 -5.52
N ARG A 202 -14.35 7.07 -6.43
CA ARG A 202 -15.71 6.91 -6.98
C ARG A 202 -16.07 5.44 -6.93
N PHE A 203 -17.31 5.14 -6.58
CA PHE A 203 -17.82 3.78 -6.51
C PHE A 203 -18.87 3.59 -7.59
N TRP A 204 -18.82 2.46 -8.26
CA TRP A 204 -19.65 2.16 -9.41
C TRP A 204 -20.30 0.80 -9.24
N MET A 205 -21.51 0.65 -9.74
CA MET A 205 -22.24 -0.62 -9.76
C MET A 205 -22.78 -0.87 -11.16
N ARG A 206 -22.73 -2.14 -11.59
CA ARG A 206 -23.39 -2.59 -12.81
C ARG A 206 -24.69 -3.28 -12.47
N GLU A 207 -25.79 -2.80 -13.03
CA GLU A 207 -27.12 -3.37 -12.91
C GLU A 207 -27.75 -3.45 -14.30
N ASN A 208 -28.18 -4.64 -14.73
CA ASN A 208 -28.90 -4.83 -16.00
C ASN A 208 -28.33 -4.06 -17.22
N ASN A 209 -27.03 -4.22 -17.48
CA ASN A 209 -26.27 -3.53 -18.55
C ASN A 209 -26.10 -2.00 -18.43
N THR A 210 -26.58 -1.38 -17.37
CA THR A 210 -26.27 0.02 -17.04
C THR A 210 -25.23 0.11 -15.91
N THR A 211 -24.38 1.12 -15.99
CA THR A 211 -23.41 1.48 -14.95
C THR A 211 -23.95 2.71 -14.24
N ARG A 212 -23.99 2.67 -12.91
CA ARG A 212 -24.35 3.84 -12.09
C ARG A 212 -23.28 4.12 -11.04
N GLU A 213 -23.06 5.39 -10.75
CA GLU A 213 -22.26 5.81 -9.61
C GLU A 213 -23.07 5.60 -8.33
N LEU A 214 -22.41 5.11 -7.28
CA LEU A 214 -22.99 4.98 -5.95
C LEU A 214 -22.60 6.20 -5.10
N PRO A 215 -23.49 6.67 -4.21
CA PRO A 215 -23.14 7.71 -3.27
C PRO A 215 -21.99 7.25 -2.37
N ARG A 216 -21.16 8.21 -1.94
CA ARG A 216 -20.24 7.98 -0.82
C ARG A 216 -21.10 7.93 0.44
N ALA A 217 -20.92 6.88 1.24
CA ALA A 217 -21.54 6.82 2.57
C ALA A 217 -20.88 7.84 3.50
#